data_AF-A0A255T0S4-F1
#
_entry.id   AF-A0A255T0S4-F1
#
_cell.length_a   1.000
_cell.length_b   1.000
_cell.length_c   1.000
_cell.angle_alpha   90.00
_cell.angle_beta   90.00
_cell.angle_gamma   90.00
#
_symmetry.space_group_name_H-M   'P 1'
#
loop_
_entity.id
_entity.type
_entity.pdbx_description
1 polymer ?
#
loop_
_entity_poly.entity_id
_entity_poly.type
_entity_poly.pdbx_seq_one_letter_code
_entity_poly.pdbx_strand_id
1 'polypeptide(L)'
;MLSRFPLAVLVVFIHSVGDINGSYYHLRDFISHPLLSFVVPAFFIISGYLFFMNVEGRTISKWYRDKIKKRAKTLLLPYVIWNLITLMLDFLKYVKHSICWINYGDTSLWGVINKTFFDYMPIDLPLWYIRDLIILVVISPALYYLLKKVTYLFFVVIGIWYFIGGNFIVNPVSLLFFSLGGLLAIRNINLLLFNTRWQ
;
A
#
# COMPACT_ATOMS: atom_id res chain seq x y z
N MET A 1 -19.50 -3.65 -0.38
CA MET A 1 -18.88 -3.59 0.97
C MET A 1 -18.42 -4.97 1.46
N LEU A 2 -19.14 -6.06 1.15
CA LEU A 2 -18.82 -7.42 1.60
C LEU A 2 -17.43 -7.96 1.19
N SER A 3 -16.83 -7.56 0.06
CA SER A 3 -15.54 -8.13 -0.37
C SER A 3 -14.31 -7.61 0.37
N ARG A 4 -14.41 -6.51 1.14
CA ARG A 4 -13.25 -5.87 1.80
C ARG A 4 -13.02 -6.39 3.22
N PHE A 5 -14.08 -6.85 3.87
CA PHE A 5 -14.04 -7.32 5.26
C PHE A 5 -13.24 -8.63 5.43
N PRO A 6 -13.42 -9.67 4.58
CA PRO A 6 -12.61 -10.88 4.67
C PRO A 6 -11.11 -10.62 4.48
N LEU A 7 -10.77 -9.73 3.54
CA LEU A 7 -9.37 -9.37 3.28
C LEU A 7 -8.74 -8.62 4.47
N ALA A 8 -9.48 -7.75 5.15
CA ALA A 8 -8.99 -7.05 6.34
C ALA A 8 -8.77 -8.02 7.52
N VAL A 9 -9.68 -8.97 7.72
CA VAL A 9 -9.53 -10.03 8.75
C VAL A 9 -8.31 -10.90 8.47
N LEU A 10 -8.09 -11.26 7.20
CA LEU A 10 -6.90 -12.03 6.78
C LEU A 10 -5.60 -11.27 7.10
N VAL A 11 -5.54 -9.97 6.82
CA VAL A 11 -4.37 -9.13 7.14
C VAL A 11 -4.08 -9.11 8.64
N VAL A 12 -5.10 -8.94 9.48
CA VAL A 12 -4.94 -8.97 10.95
C VAL A 12 -4.49 -10.34 11.44
N PHE A 13 -5.08 -11.42 10.91
CA PHE A 13 -4.72 -12.79 11.27
C PHE A 13 -3.24 -13.11 10.96
N ILE A 14 -2.74 -12.55 9.86
CA ILE A 14 -1.35 -12.71 9.45
C ILE A 14 -0.39 -11.96 10.37
N HIS A 15 -0.71 -10.73 10.79
CA HIS A 15 0.16 -9.90 11.64
C HIS A 15 0.01 -10.15 13.16
N SER A 16 -0.93 -11.00 13.58
CA SER A 16 -1.13 -11.40 14.99
C SER A 16 -0.01 -12.32 15.48
N VAL A 17 1.24 -11.84 15.55
CA VAL A 17 2.42 -12.66 15.88
C VAL A 17 2.17 -13.47 17.16
N GLY A 18 2.25 -14.80 17.03
CA GLY A 18 2.18 -15.75 18.14
C GLY A 18 3.51 -16.48 18.24
N ASP A 19 3.72 -17.17 19.36
CA ASP A 19 5.02 -17.75 19.74
C ASP A 19 5.58 -18.71 18.66
N ILE A 20 6.84 -18.52 18.31
CA ILE A 20 7.57 -19.30 17.28
C ILE A 20 7.71 -20.78 17.64
N ASN A 21 7.50 -21.13 18.92
CA ASN A 21 7.55 -22.50 19.43
C ASN A 21 6.16 -23.17 19.51
N GLY A 22 5.10 -22.54 19.01
CA GLY A 22 3.76 -23.11 19.03
C GLY A 22 3.60 -24.25 18.02
N SER A 23 2.90 -25.33 18.41
CA SER A 23 2.64 -26.52 17.57
C SER A 23 1.98 -26.24 16.21
N TYR A 24 1.45 -25.03 16.02
CA TYR A 24 0.77 -24.60 14.79
C TYR A 24 1.58 -23.61 13.95
N TYR A 25 2.83 -23.31 14.31
CA TYR A 25 3.67 -22.32 13.61
C TYR A 25 3.84 -22.66 12.14
N HIS A 26 4.22 -23.90 11.78
CA HIS A 26 4.43 -24.29 10.39
C HIS A 26 3.16 -24.27 9.53
N LEU A 27 2.03 -24.72 10.07
CA LEU A 27 0.73 -24.65 9.38
C LEU A 27 0.34 -23.19 9.14
N ARG A 28 0.54 -22.34 10.16
CA ARG A 28 0.21 -20.92 10.11
C ARG A 28 1.10 -20.17 9.13
N ASP A 29 2.41 -20.42 9.14
CA ASP A 29 3.38 -19.81 8.25
C ASP A 29 3.14 -20.24 6.79
N PHE A 30 2.82 -21.52 6.58
CA PHE A 30 2.40 -22.04 5.28
C PHE A 30 1.09 -21.41 4.77
N ILE A 31 0.17 -21.02 5.65
CA ILE A 31 -1.08 -20.36 5.25
C ILE A 31 -0.87 -18.85 5.07
N SER A 32 -0.10 -18.20 5.94
CA SER A 32 0.09 -16.75 5.95
C SER A 32 0.91 -16.28 4.77
N HIS A 33 1.99 -16.98 4.41
CA HIS A 33 2.94 -16.54 3.39
C HIS A 33 2.33 -16.51 1.97
N PRO A 34 1.60 -17.55 1.52
CA PRO A 34 0.94 -17.54 0.21
C PRO A 34 -0.27 -16.60 0.17
N LEU A 35 -1.04 -16.52 1.27
CA LEU A 35 -2.19 -15.62 1.33
C LEU A 35 -1.75 -14.15 1.31
N LEU A 36 -0.69 -13.78 2.04
CA LEU A 36 -0.06 -12.46 1.97
C LEU A 36 0.35 -12.10 0.54
N SER A 37 1.01 -13.06 -0.11
CA SER A 37 1.55 -12.90 -1.47
C SER A 37 0.46 -12.64 -2.51
N PHE A 38 -0.79 -13.06 -2.24
CA PHE A 38 -1.94 -12.79 -3.12
C PHE A 38 -2.77 -11.57 -2.71
N VAL A 39 -3.00 -11.40 -1.40
CA VAL A 39 -3.88 -10.36 -0.85
C VAL A 39 -3.36 -8.95 -1.17
N VAL A 40 -2.06 -8.73 -1.03
CA VAL A 40 -1.45 -7.41 -1.27
C VAL A 40 -1.56 -6.98 -2.74
N PRO A 41 -1.16 -7.79 -3.74
CA PRO A 41 -1.44 -7.52 -5.15
C PRO A 41 -2.91 -7.25 -5.45
N ALA A 42 -3.82 -8.09 -4.93
CA ALA A 42 -5.25 -7.93 -5.16
C ALA A 42 -5.78 -6.58 -4.64
N PHE A 43 -5.34 -6.16 -3.46
CA PHE A 43 -5.69 -4.86 -2.89
C PHE A 43 -5.18 -3.70 -3.75
N PHE A 44 -3.97 -3.79 -4.30
CA PHE A 44 -3.44 -2.78 -5.21
C PHE A 44 -4.24 -2.71 -6.52
N ILE A 45 -4.57 -3.85 -7.14
CA ILE A 45 -5.42 -3.90 -8.35
C ILE A 45 -6.77 -3.22 -8.09
N ILE A 46 -7.46 -3.62 -7.03
CA ILE A 46 -8.78 -3.05 -6.68
C ILE A 46 -8.65 -1.54 -6.42
N SER A 47 -7.61 -1.14 -5.69
CA SER A 47 -7.39 0.26 -5.33
C SER A 47 -7.10 1.15 -6.54
N GLY A 48 -6.31 0.65 -7.50
CA GLY A 48 -6.03 1.30 -8.78
C GLY A 48 -7.26 1.37 -9.66
N TYR A 49 -7.98 0.26 -9.82
CA TYR A 49 -9.22 0.20 -10.60
C TYR A 49 -10.24 1.24 -10.12
N LEU A 50 -10.55 1.25 -8.83
CA LEU A 50 -11.49 2.21 -8.24
C LEU A 50 -10.98 3.68 -8.30
N PHE A 51 -9.66 3.88 -8.37
CA PHE A 51 -9.09 5.21 -8.51
C PHE A 51 -9.37 5.79 -9.90
N PHE A 52 -9.01 5.05 -10.96
CA PHE A 52 -9.15 5.49 -12.36
C PHE A 52 -10.54 5.28 -12.95
N MET A 53 -11.45 4.59 -12.25
CA MET A 53 -12.83 4.45 -12.69
C MET A 53 -13.50 5.81 -12.94
N ASN A 54 -14.13 5.93 -14.12
CA ASN A 54 -14.79 7.14 -14.63
C ASN A 54 -13.84 8.35 -14.75
N VAL A 55 -12.56 8.12 -15.08
CA VAL A 55 -11.61 9.20 -15.40
C VAL A 55 -11.93 9.81 -16.78
N GLU A 56 -12.41 9.00 -17.72
CA GLU A 56 -12.80 9.44 -19.06
C GLU A 56 -14.07 10.31 -19.00
N GLY A 57 -14.05 11.47 -19.66
CA GLY A 57 -15.14 12.46 -19.61
C GLY A 57 -15.00 13.54 -18.54
N ARG A 58 -13.90 13.55 -17.76
CA ARG A 58 -13.60 14.62 -16.78
C ARG A 58 -12.29 15.30 -17.09
N THR A 59 -12.19 16.59 -16.75
CA THR A 59 -10.91 17.28 -16.70
C THR A 59 -10.01 16.62 -15.65
N ILE A 60 -8.77 16.30 -16.01
CA ILE A 60 -7.81 15.60 -15.14
C ILE A 60 -7.64 16.29 -13.77
N SER A 61 -7.60 17.62 -13.76
CA SER A 61 -7.45 18.43 -12.55
C SER A 61 -8.65 18.31 -11.60
N LYS A 62 -9.87 18.35 -12.15
CA LYS A 62 -11.11 18.19 -11.38
C LYS A 62 -11.22 16.78 -10.81
N TRP A 63 -10.99 15.75 -11.64
CA TRP A 63 -11.00 14.35 -11.20
C TRP A 63 -9.98 14.09 -10.08
N TYR A 64 -8.73 14.55 -10.27
CA TYR A 64 -7.67 14.36 -9.28
C TYR A 64 -8.00 15.04 -7.95
N ARG A 65 -8.46 16.29 -7.99
CA ARG A 65 -8.87 17.05 -6.81
C ARG A 65 -9.97 16.35 -6.01
N ASP A 66 -10.96 15.80 -6.70
CA ASP A 66 -12.08 15.13 -6.04
C ASP A 66 -11.65 13.80 -5.39
N LYS A 67 -10.75 13.05 -6.05
CA LYS A 67 -10.23 11.78 -5.55
C LYS A 67 -9.28 11.98 -4.37
N ILE A 68 -8.33 12.93 -4.46
CA ILE A 68 -7.33 13.14 -3.41
C ILE A 68 -7.96 13.67 -2.11
N LYS A 69 -8.94 14.57 -2.19
CA LYS A 69 -9.66 15.09 -1.01
C LYS A 69 -10.34 13.99 -0.21
N LYS A 70 -10.99 13.04 -0.90
CA LYS A 70 -11.65 11.89 -0.25
C LYS A 70 -10.63 10.97 0.40
N ARG A 71 -9.49 10.74 -0.26
CA ARG A 71 -8.46 9.82 0.21
C ARG A 71 -7.54 10.40 1.29
N ALA A 72 -7.33 11.71 1.33
CA ALA A 72 -6.53 12.35 2.38
C ALA A 72 -7.10 12.07 3.77
N LYS A 73 -8.42 12.17 3.93
CA LYS A 73 -9.09 11.89 5.22
C LYS A 73 -9.09 10.41 5.60
N THR A 74 -9.17 9.50 4.63
CA THR A 74 -9.33 8.06 4.90
C THR A 74 -8.04 7.26 4.84
N LEU A 75 -6.95 7.81 4.27
CA LEU A 75 -5.67 7.13 4.14
C LEU A 75 -4.55 7.92 4.81
N LEU A 76 -4.33 9.17 4.41
CA LEU A 76 -3.21 9.98 4.90
C LEU A 76 -3.34 10.28 6.40
N LEU A 77 -4.52 10.71 6.84
CA LEU A 77 -4.75 11.03 8.25
C LEU A 77 -4.53 9.81 9.18
N PRO A 78 -5.17 8.64 8.93
CA PRO A 78 -4.87 7.43 9.71
C PRO A 78 -3.40 7.02 9.68
N TYR A 79 -2.75 7.09 8.51
CA TYR A 79 -1.34 6.76 8.36
C TYR A 79 -0.44 7.62 9.26
N VAL A 80 -0.65 8.94 9.24
CA VAL A 80 0.15 9.86 10.06
C VAL A 80 -0.10 9.61 11.54
N ILE A 81 -1.36 9.45 11.96
CA ILE A 81 -1.72 9.22 13.37
C ILE A 81 -1.05 7.94 13.90
N TRP A 82 -1.16 6.82 13.18
CA TRP A 82 -0.60 5.55 13.64
C TRP A 82 0.93 5.57 13.69
N ASN A 83 1.60 6.14 12.69
CA ASN A 83 3.06 6.27 12.74
C ASN A 83 3.53 7.17 13.89
N LEU A 84 2.80 8.26 14.21
CA LEU A 84 3.11 9.11 15.36
C LEU A 84 2.90 8.39 16.70
N ILE A 85 1.83 7.60 16.83
CA ILE A 85 1.59 6.78 18.03
C ILE A 85 2.74 5.78 18.20
N THR A 86 3.12 5.07 17.14
CA THR A 86 4.21 4.09 17.18
C THR A 86 5.55 4.75 17.47
N LEU A 87 5.84 5.92 16.90
CA LEU A 87 7.02 6.73 17.22
C LEU A 87 7.05 7.13 18.70
N MET A 88 5.91 7.57 19.24
CA MET A 88 5.81 7.91 20.66
C MET A 88 6.07 6.69 21.56
N LEU A 89 5.49 5.53 21.23
CA LEU A 89 5.71 4.29 21.97
C LEU A 89 7.17 3.82 21.89
N ASP A 90 7.80 3.93 20.72
CA ASP A 90 9.22 3.58 20.54
C ASP A 90 10.14 4.51 21.33
N PHE A 91 9.84 5.81 21.32
CA PHE A 91 10.57 6.79 22.12
C PHE A 91 10.40 6.55 23.63
N LEU A 92 9.22 6.17 24.10
CA LEU A 92 9.00 5.80 25.50
C LEU A 92 9.82 4.57 25.91
N LYS A 93 10.04 3.61 25.01
CA LYS A 93 10.93 2.46 25.26
C LYS A 93 12.37 2.90 25.37
N TYR A 94 12.81 3.80 24.49
CA TYR A 94 14.15 4.40 24.55
C TYR A 94 14.43 5.09 25.90
N VAL A 95 13.50 5.93 26.38
CA VAL A 95 13.62 6.61 27.68
C VAL A 95 13.66 5.62 28.85
N LYS A 96 13.02 4.44 28.72
CA LYS A 96 13.05 3.36 29.71
C LYS A 96 14.25 2.41 29.57
N HIS A 97 15.25 2.75 28.73
CA HIS A 97 16.38 1.88 28.42
C HIS A 97 15.98 0.47 27.95
N SER A 98 14.82 0.37 27.30
CA SER A 98 14.33 -0.86 26.69
C SER A 98 14.69 -0.90 25.20
N ILE A 99 14.60 -2.09 24.59
CA ILE A 99 14.82 -2.27 23.15
C ILE A 99 13.81 -1.41 22.37
N CYS A 100 14.33 -0.53 21.51
CA CYS A 100 13.58 0.34 20.61
C CYS A 100 14.07 0.14 19.16
N TRP A 101 13.24 0.51 18.20
CA TRP A 101 13.50 0.36 16.77
C TRP A 101 14.45 1.44 16.25
N ILE A 102 14.30 2.67 16.73
CA ILE A 102 15.17 3.79 16.35
C ILE A 102 16.24 3.98 17.43
N ASN A 103 17.51 3.97 17.02
CA ASN A 103 18.60 4.39 17.90
C ASN A 103 18.64 5.93 17.93
N TYR A 104 17.89 6.52 18.87
CA TYR A 104 17.78 7.98 19.01
C TYR A 104 19.08 8.67 19.39
N GLY A 105 20.08 7.95 19.94
CA GLY A 105 21.39 8.52 20.29
C GLY A 105 22.23 8.88 19.07
N ASP A 106 22.12 8.09 17.99
CA ASP A 106 22.95 8.22 16.79
C ASP A 106 22.17 8.68 15.54
N THR A 107 20.84 8.78 15.63
CA THR A 107 19.99 9.12 14.48
C THR A 107 19.64 10.61 14.46
N SER A 108 19.91 11.29 13.34
CA SER A 108 19.51 12.68 13.14
C SER A 108 17.99 12.86 13.10
N LEU A 109 17.50 14.08 13.32
CA LEU A 109 16.06 14.39 13.24
C LEU A 109 15.45 13.99 11.88
N TRP A 110 16.18 14.20 10.78
CA TRP A 110 15.75 13.72 9.46
C TRP A 110 15.70 12.19 9.38
N GLY A 111 16.69 11.50 9.96
CA GLY A 111 16.70 10.04 10.04
C GLY A 111 15.49 9.49 10.79
N VAL A 112 15.07 10.16 11.88
CA VAL A 112 13.85 9.80 12.62
C VAL A 112 12.61 9.99 11.75
N ILE A 113 12.46 11.14 11.08
CA ILE A 113 11.34 11.41 10.18
C ILE A 113 11.29 10.38 9.03
N ASN A 114 12.44 10.08 8.43
CA ASN A 114 12.54 9.10 7.36
C ASN A 114 12.10 7.72 7.83
N LYS A 115 12.66 7.21 8.94
CA LYS A 115 12.26 5.92 9.53
C LYS A 115 10.78 5.87 9.95
N THR A 116 10.21 7.02 10.32
CA THR A 116 8.80 7.10 10.72
C THR A 116 7.86 7.03 9.52
N PHE A 117 8.15 7.71 8.40
CA PHE A 117 7.16 7.92 7.34
C PHE A 117 7.57 7.50 5.92
N PHE A 118 8.87 7.44 5.60
CA PHE A 118 9.33 7.37 4.21
C PHE A 118 10.22 6.17 3.91
N ASP A 119 10.87 5.62 4.92
CA ASP A 119 11.72 4.45 4.79
C ASP A 119 10.94 3.23 4.27
N TYR A 120 11.62 2.27 3.65
CA TYR A 120 11.04 1.08 3.01
C TYR A 120 10.05 0.35 3.93
N MET A 121 10.34 0.33 5.23
CA MET A 121 9.42 -0.08 6.28
C MET A 121 9.23 1.11 7.22
N PRO A 122 8.07 1.79 7.20
CA PRO A 122 7.79 2.82 8.19
C PRO A 122 7.73 2.17 9.58
N ILE A 123 7.91 2.98 10.62
CA ILE A 123 8.05 2.49 12.00
C ILE A 123 6.90 1.57 12.42
N ASP A 124 5.70 1.82 11.91
CA ASP A 124 4.60 0.86 11.96
C ASP A 124 4.64 -0.05 10.72
N LEU A 125 5.39 -1.14 10.83
CA LEU A 125 5.78 -2.05 9.75
C LEU A 125 4.65 -2.34 8.73
N PRO A 126 3.41 -2.71 9.13
CA PRO A 126 2.34 -3.06 8.19
C PRO A 126 1.83 -1.88 7.34
N LEU A 127 2.12 -0.63 7.74
CA LEU A 127 1.64 0.57 7.05
C LEU A 127 2.40 0.90 5.75
N TRP A 128 3.43 0.13 5.40
CA TRP A 128 4.13 0.26 4.11
C TRP A 128 3.17 0.23 2.92
N TYR A 129 2.13 -0.61 2.97
CA TYR A 129 1.09 -0.69 1.95
C TYR A 129 0.33 0.63 1.78
N ILE A 130 -0.03 1.28 2.90
CA ILE A 130 -0.76 2.55 2.88
C ILE A 130 0.15 3.68 2.36
N ARG A 131 1.43 3.69 2.75
CA ARG A 131 2.43 4.64 2.23
C ARG A 131 2.51 4.54 0.71
N ASP A 132 2.71 3.34 0.17
CA ASP A 132 2.77 3.12 -1.27
C ASP A 132 1.48 3.57 -1.96
N LEU A 133 0.32 3.27 -1.37
CA LEU A 133 -0.96 3.71 -1.91
C LEU A 133 -1.10 5.25 -1.93
N ILE A 134 -0.61 5.94 -0.90
CA ILE A 134 -0.58 7.41 -0.85
C ILE A 134 0.31 7.95 -1.96
N ILE A 135 1.53 7.42 -2.11
CA ILE A 135 2.48 7.84 -3.15
C ILE A 135 1.86 7.62 -4.54
N LEU A 136 1.29 6.44 -4.79
CA LEU A 136 0.64 6.08 -6.05
C LEU A 136 -0.55 6.99 -6.38
N VAL A 137 -1.34 7.37 -5.36
CA VAL A 137 -2.41 8.37 -5.52
C VAL A 137 -1.84 9.73 -5.88
N VAL A 138 -0.74 10.16 -5.25
CA VAL A 138 -0.12 11.46 -5.55
C VAL A 138 0.39 11.50 -6.99
N ILE A 139 1.11 10.46 -7.44
CA ILE A 139 1.68 10.37 -8.80
C ILE A 139 0.66 9.94 -9.87
N SER A 140 -0.58 9.64 -9.47
CA SER A 140 -1.61 9.10 -10.36
C SER A 140 -1.92 9.92 -11.62
N PRO A 141 -1.82 11.28 -11.66
CA PRO A 141 -1.98 12.01 -12.91
C PRO A 141 -0.89 11.66 -13.93
N ALA A 142 0.35 11.48 -13.48
CA ALA A 142 1.44 11.03 -14.35
C ALA A 142 1.22 9.58 -14.80
N LEU A 143 0.79 8.70 -13.89
CA LEU A 143 0.43 7.32 -14.23
C LEU A 143 -0.68 7.27 -15.29
N TYR A 144 -1.69 8.14 -15.22
CA TYR A 144 -2.75 8.21 -16.25
C TYR A 144 -2.17 8.39 -17.66
N TYR A 145 -1.25 9.35 -17.83
CA TYR A 145 -0.64 9.62 -19.13
C TYR A 145 0.28 8.49 -19.59
N LEU A 146 1.07 7.91 -18.67
CA LEU A 146 1.93 6.77 -18.95
C LEU A 146 1.12 5.55 -19.41
N LEU A 147 0.03 5.23 -18.70
CA LEU A 147 -0.83 4.09 -19.02
C LEU A 147 -1.57 4.24 -20.34
N LYS A 148 -1.83 5.48 -20.81
CA LYS A 148 -2.41 5.73 -22.13
C LYS A 148 -1.40 5.67 -23.28
N LYS A 149 -0.15 6.09 -23.06
CA LYS A 149 0.82 6.27 -24.16
C LYS A 149 1.83 5.12 -24.31
N VAL A 150 2.32 4.57 -23.20
CA VAL A 150 3.48 3.65 -23.18
C VAL A 150 3.21 2.40 -22.36
N THR A 151 1.96 1.88 -22.43
CA THR A 151 1.48 0.79 -21.58
C THR A 151 2.43 -0.41 -21.56
N TYR A 152 2.78 -0.96 -22.72
CA TYR A 152 3.58 -2.18 -22.81
C TYR A 152 4.99 -1.98 -22.25
N LEU A 153 5.66 -0.90 -22.63
CA LEU A 153 6.99 -0.57 -22.13
C LEU A 153 6.99 -0.36 -20.61
N PHE A 154 5.96 0.30 -20.08
CA PHE A 154 5.81 0.53 -18.64
C PHE A 154 5.76 -0.80 -17.85
N PHE A 155 4.97 -1.78 -18.29
CA PHE A 155 4.90 -3.08 -17.61
C PHE A 155 6.18 -3.91 -17.76
N VAL A 156 6.88 -3.81 -18.91
CA VAL A 156 8.17 -4.49 -19.09
C VAL A 156 9.22 -3.91 -18.13
N VAL A 157 9.35 -2.59 -18.06
CA VAL A 157 10.32 -1.92 -17.18
C VAL A 157 10.06 -2.27 -15.71
N ILE A 158 8.79 -2.23 -15.26
CA ILE A 158 8.45 -2.55 -13.88
C ILE A 158 8.59 -4.05 -13.59
N GLY A 159 8.29 -4.90 -14.57
CA GLY A 159 8.53 -6.34 -14.45
C GLY A 159 10.02 -6.65 -14.24
N ILE A 160 10.90 -6.02 -15.01
CA ILE A 160 12.35 -6.12 -14.81
C ILE A 160 12.74 -5.59 -13.42
N TRP A 161 12.20 -4.44 -13.02
CA TRP A 161 12.47 -3.85 -11.71
C TRP A 161 12.05 -4.76 -10.56
N TYR A 162 10.93 -5.48 -10.70
CA TYR A 162 10.50 -6.48 -9.72
C TYR A 162 11.54 -7.59 -9.52
N PHE A 163 12.19 -8.06 -10.60
CA PHE A 163 13.20 -9.12 -10.53
C PHE A 163 14.58 -8.64 -10.07
N ILE A 164 14.91 -7.35 -10.25
CA ILE A 164 16.19 -6.78 -9.78
C ILE A 164 16.28 -6.83 -8.24
N GLY A 165 15.15 -6.76 -7.54
CA GLY A 165 15.11 -6.72 -6.08
C GLY A 165 15.67 -5.42 -5.50
N GLY A 166 15.47 -5.21 -4.19
CA GLY A 166 15.96 -4.04 -3.47
C GLY A 166 14.90 -3.33 -2.62
N ASN A 167 15.37 -2.51 -1.69
CA ASN A 167 14.53 -1.73 -0.77
C ASN A 167 14.21 -0.37 -1.40
N PHE A 168 13.14 -0.30 -2.18
CA PHE A 168 12.69 0.93 -2.84
C PHE A 168 11.59 1.63 -2.05
N ILE A 169 11.58 2.96 -2.04
CA ILE A 169 10.54 3.76 -1.37
C ILE A 169 9.12 3.36 -1.81
N VAL A 170 8.94 3.04 -3.10
CA VAL A 170 7.72 2.42 -3.63
C VAL A 170 8.06 1.02 -4.06
N ASN A 171 7.34 0.04 -3.53
CA ASN A 171 7.56 -1.35 -3.90
C ASN A 171 7.14 -1.57 -5.37
N PRO A 172 7.96 -2.22 -6.21
CA PRO A 172 7.60 -2.54 -7.59
C PRO A 172 6.28 -3.31 -7.72
N VAL A 173 5.94 -4.15 -6.75
CA VAL A 173 4.64 -4.85 -6.63
C VAL A 173 3.51 -3.83 -6.58
N SER A 174 3.60 -2.85 -5.69
CA SER A 174 2.61 -1.80 -5.52
C SER A 174 2.35 -1.06 -6.82
N LEU A 175 3.43 -0.63 -7.48
CA LEU A 175 3.36 0.11 -8.73
C LEU A 175 2.77 -0.74 -9.87
N LEU A 176 3.21 -1.99 -10.01
CA LEU A 176 2.73 -2.90 -11.05
C LEU A 176 1.23 -3.17 -10.92
N PHE A 177 0.79 -3.62 -9.76
CA PHE A 177 -0.58 -4.09 -9.56
C PHE A 177 -1.58 -2.93 -9.47
N PHE A 178 -1.20 -1.79 -8.89
CA PHE A 178 -2.04 -0.60 -8.91
C PHE A 178 -2.24 -0.08 -10.34
N SER A 179 -1.17 -0.09 -11.13
CA SER A 179 -1.22 0.35 -12.51
C SER A 179 -1.98 -0.63 -13.41
N LEU A 180 -1.90 -1.94 -13.15
CA LEU A 180 -2.74 -2.95 -13.79
C LEU A 180 -4.23 -2.66 -13.57
N GLY A 181 -4.62 -2.46 -12.31
CA GLY A 181 -5.99 -2.08 -11.96
C GLY A 181 -6.43 -0.78 -12.64
N GLY A 182 -5.55 0.22 -12.64
CA GLY A 182 -5.78 1.49 -13.33
C GLY A 182 -5.98 1.35 -14.83
N LEU A 183 -5.17 0.51 -15.49
CA LEU A 183 -5.30 0.24 -16.92
C LEU A 183 -6.64 -0.42 -17.24
N LEU A 184 -7.08 -1.39 -16.44
CA LEU A 184 -8.38 -2.05 -16.61
C LEU A 184 -9.53 -1.03 -16.53
N ALA A 185 -9.47 -0.10 -15.58
CA ALA A 185 -10.45 0.97 -15.46
C ALA A 185 -10.41 1.96 -16.62
N ILE A 186 -9.22 2.36 -17.09
CA ILE A 186 -9.06 3.27 -18.24
C ILE A 186 -9.58 2.63 -19.53
N ARG A 187 -9.39 1.32 -19.70
CA ARG A 187 -9.89 0.56 -20.86
C ARG A 187 -11.35 0.13 -20.72
N ASN A 188 -12.06 0.56 -19.67
CA ASN A 188 -13.44 0.18 -19.37
C ASN A 188 -13.67 -1.34 -19.30
N ILE A 189 -12.65 -2.10 -18.86
CA ILE A 189 -12.76 -3.55 -18.64
C ILE A 189 -13.40 -3.77 -17.28
N ASN A 190 -14.55 -4.43 -17.25
CA ASN A 190 -15.27 -4.71 -16.00
C ASN A 190 -14.50 -5.70 -15.12
N LEU A 191 -13.81 -5.19 -14.10
CA LEU A 191 -13.22 -6.03 -13.05
C LEU A 191 -14.29 -6.55 -12.08
N LEU A 192 -15.39 -5.80 -11.93
CA LEU A 192 -16.51 -6.13 -11.04
C LEU A 192 -17.57 -6.91 -11.81
N LEU A 193 -17.24 -8.12 -12.29
CA LEU A 193 -18.20 -9.02 -12.94
C LEU A 193 -19.32 -9.51 -12.00
N PHE A 194 -19.27 -9.17 -10.71
CA PHE A 194 -20.31 -9.44 -9.71
C PHE A 194 -20.84 -8.15 -9.08
N ASN A 195 -21.53 -7.29 -9.84
CA ASN A 195 -22.72 -6.56 -9.35
C ASN A 195 -23.45 -5.80 -10.48
N THR A 196 -23.98 -6.50 -11.48
CA THR A 196 -24.96 -5.90 -12.41
C THR A 196 -26.38 -6.04 -11.84
N ARG A 197 -26.65 -5.48 -10.65
CA ARG A 197 -28.00 -5.14 -10.17
C ARG A 197 -27.87 -3.92 -9.27
N TRP A 198 -28.83 -3.01 -9.36
CA TRP A 198 -28.87 -1.67 -8.76
C TRP A 198 -28.17 -0.59 -9.60
N GLN A 199 -28.66 -0.45 -10.85
CA GLN A 199 -28.84 0.86 -11.49
C GLN A 199 -29.90 1.65 -10.72
#